data_AF-A0A2T3AJS8-F1
#
_entry.id   AF-A0A2T3AJS8-F1
#
_cell.length_a   1.000
_cell.length_b   1.000
_cell.length_c   1.000
_cell.angle_alpha   90.00
_cell.angle_beta   90.00
_cell.angle_gamma   90.00
#
_symmetry.space_group_name_H-M   'P 1'
#
loop_
_entity.id
_entity.type
_entity.pdbx_description
1 polymer ?
#
loop_
_entity_poly.entity_id
_entity_poly.type
_entity_poly.pdbx_seq_one_letter_code
_entity_poly.pdbx_strand_id
1 'polypeptide(L)'
;MPCPVISNEPAGHDAFILTIQTPLTALMQTTATRTNCHVVDEAWRHGLWSVEVKQPQLQIARNYTPLPPTSSVKDGAADSNRSDPEQQRRIDAGIVPLSFYIRRYDGGEVSTYLSRMQPGDLVEIRGPHLGFDLAARLGEAGKKVVFLAGGTGIAPALQAASRLLDSGLAPTSSDDGGRDDAHLITTPSPTSQVQDVTILWANRSAVACAGCERLNKTVHSSRGFWSWMGGRQSSSDPSLDPSSDTSPTQPSEDANREPSSAIMQQLYALQLAYERQGRTLQVRCVVDEEGSRITANDIANVVSKHSHINKDTTSRGQVAAGSLQNDSSTTCHLHTQRRLEHATESDDAANNGAGILDLKRCDCTRQGFGGKNLFMICGPDGFVSAYVGPKVWADGAERQGRIGGVVAELIKKNPQMWKDWLVLKQ
;
A
#
# COMPACT_ATOMS: atom_id res chain seq x y z
N MET A 1 -17.96 -5.05 18.02
CA MET A 1 -17.42 -4.96 19.39
C MET A 1 -17.16 -3.51 19.73
N PRO A 2 -17.44 -3.05 20.96
CA PRO A 2 -17.10 -1.70 21.40
C PRO A 2 -15.58 -1.60 21.68
N CYS A 3 -14.96 -0.55 21.15
CA CYS A 3 -13.54 -0.25 21.27
C CYS A 3 -13.38 1.16 21.85
N PRO A 4 -12.63 1.35 22.96
CA PRO A 4 -12.39 2.69 23.48
C PRO A 4 -11.46 3.47 22.55
N VAL A 5 -11.76 4.75 22.39
CA VAL A 5 -10.92 5.72 21.68
C VAL A 5 -9.73 6.06 22.56
N ILE A 6 -8.53 5.94 22.00
CA ILE A 6 -7.26 6.30 22.64
C ILE A 6 -6.92 7.76 22.34
N SER A 7 -6.98 8.14 21.06
CA SER A 7 -6.69 9.51 20.62
C SER A 7 -7.50 9.87 19.37
N ASN A 8 -7.70 11.18 19.18
CA ASN A 8 -8.36 11.74 18.00
C ASN A 8 -7.65 13.05 17.64
N GLU A 9 -6.71 12.97 16.70
CA GLU A 9 -5.74 14.02 16.43
C GLU A 9 -6.01 14.69 15.07
N PRO A 10 -6.08 16.02 14.99
CA PRO A 10 -6.18 16.72 13.70
C PRO A 10 -4.98 16.40 12.80
N ALA A 11 -5.24 16.09 11.53
CA ALA A 11 -4.24 15.71 10.53
C ALA A 11 -4.43 16.49 9.23
N GLY A 12 -4.75 17.78 9.35
CA GLY A 12 -5.08 18.70 8.26
C GLY A 12 -6.33 19.53 8.59
N HIS A 13 -6.83 20.26 7.60
CA HIS A 13 -8.04 21.07 7.76
C HIS A 13 -9.32 20.22 7.85
N ASP A 14 -9.42 19.17 7.04
CA ASP A 14 -10.60 18.30 6.93
C ASP A 14 -10.26 16.83 7.17
N ALA A 15 -9.16 16.52 7.85
CA ALA A 15 -8.75 15.15 8.17
C ALA A 15 -8.24 15.03 9.60
N PHE A 16 -8.35 13.83 10.16
CA PHE A 16 -7.92 13.49 11.52
C PHE A 16 -7.45 12.02 11.58
N ILE A 17 -6.65 11.71 12.58
CA ILE A 17 -6.23 10.35 12.91
C ILE A 17 -6.97 9.91 14.17
N LEU A 18 -7.85 8.92 14.02
CA LEU A 18 -8.54 8.29 15.13
C LEU A 18 -7.81 7.01 15.52
N THR A 19 -7.39 6.89 16.78
CA THR A 19 -6.81 5.66 17.31
C THR A 19 -7.76 5.02 18.30
N ILE A 20 -8.11 3.75 18.08
CA ILE A 20 -8.94 2.96 18.99
C ILE A 20 -8.14 1.77 19.53
N GLN A 21 -8.57 1.26 20.67
CA GLN A 21 -8.00 0.05 21.26
C GLN A 21 -8.91 -1.14 21.00
N THR A 22 -8.38 -2.25 20.48
CA THR A 22 -9.17 -3.50 20.47
C THR A 22 -9.36 -4.00 21.91
N PRO A 23 -10.56 -4.51 22.26
CA PRO A 23 -10.80 -5.01 23.61
C PRO A 23 -10.00 -6.29 23.87
N LEU A 24 -9.72 -6.55 25.14
CA LEU A 24 -9.13 -7.80 25.61
C LEU A 24 -10.14 -8.94 25.42
N THR A 25 -9.99 -9.76 24.37
CA THR A 25 -10.81 -10.99 24.25
C THR A 25 -10.14 -12.11 25.02
N ALA A 26 -10.29 -12.08 26.34
CA ALA A 26 -10.07 -13.24 27.18
C ALA A 26 -11.36 -13.48 27.98
N LEU A 27 -12.38 -14.09 27.35
CA LEU A 27 -13.46 -14.85 28.01
C LEU A 27 -14.50 -15.32 26.97
N MET A 28 -14.47 -16.62 26.64
CA MET A 28 -15.58 -17.58 26.79
C MET A 28 -15.44 -18.80 25.84
N GLN A 29 -14.88 -19.87 26.41
CA GLN A 29 -15.16 -21.31 26.25
C GLN A 29 -15.26 -21.98 24.86
N THR A 30 -14.42 -23.03 24.77
CA THR A 30 -14.51 -24.28 23.98
C THR A 30 -14.18 -24.22 22.49
N THR A 31 -13.11 -24.96 22.16
CA THR A 31 -12.53 -25.28 20.83
C THR A 31 -11.98 -24.10 20.02
N ALA A 32 -10.66 -23.87 20.16
CA ALA A 32 -9.80 -22.98 19.37
C ALA A 32 -10.19 -21.49 19.33
N THR A 33 -10.24 -20.82 20.49
CA THR A 33 -10.48 -19.37 20.58
C THR A 33 -9.24 -18.59 20.11
N ARG A 34 -9.23 -18.11 18.85
CA ARG A 34 -8.23 -17.13 18.38
C ARG A 34 -8.42 -15.82 19.15
N THR A 35 -7.35 -15.29 19.72
CA THR A 35 -7.34 -13.96 20.37
C THR A 35 -7.50 -12.86 19.32
N ASN A 36 -7.96 -11.66 19.73
CA ASN A 36 -8.03 -10.50 18.83
C ASN A 36 -6.68 -10.18 18.19
N CYS A 37 -5.57 -10.31 18.93
CA CYS A 37 -4.24 -10.10 18.36
C CYS A 37 -3.94 -11.07 17.22
N HIS A 38 -4.29 -12.35 17.32
CA HIS A 38 -4.10 -13.31 16.23
C HIS A 38 -4.93 -12.93 15.00
N VAL A 39 -6.19 -12.54 15.19
CA VAL A 39 -7.08 -12.15 14.08
C VAL A 39 -6.56 -10.89 13.37
N VAL A 40 -6.09 -9.91 14.13
CA VAL A 40 -5.51 -8.67 13.59
C VAL A 40 -4.16 -8.94 12.90
N ASP A 41 -3.32 -9.79 13.49
CA ASP A 41 -2.03 -10.21 12.89
C ASP A 41 -2.24 -10.95 11.56
N GLU A 42 -3.23 -11.84 11.48
CA GLU A 42 -3.65 -12.50 10.24
C GLU A 42 -4.12 -11.49 9.18
N ALA A 43 -4.86 -10.45 9.58
CA ALA A 43 -5.26 -9.38 8.67
C ALA A 43 -4.05 -8.54 8.18
N TRP A 44 -3.08 -8.25 9.05
CA TRP A 44 -1.83 -7.59 8.65
C TRP A 44 -1.00 -8.45 7.69
N ARG A 45 -0.93 -9.77 7.93
CA ARG A 45 -0.26 -10.73 7.03
C ARG A 45 -0.98 -10.90 5.70
N HIS A 46 -2.30 -10.71 5.65
CA HIS A 46 -3.03 -10.63 4.39
C HIS A 46 -2.65 -9.36 3.61
N GLY A 47 -2.56 -8.23 4.31
CA GLY A 47 -2.08 -6.96 3.78
C GLY A 47 -3.19 -5.92 3.67
N LEU A 48 -4.11 -6.11 2.71
CA LEU A 48 -5.23 -5.19 2.51
C LEU A 48 -6.44 -5.61 3.34
N TRP A 49 -6.88 -4.74 4.25
CA TRP A 49 -8.07 -5.02 5.05
C TRP A 49 -8.68 -3.74 5.61
N SER A 50 -9.96 -3.84 5.99
CA SER A 50 -10.69 -2.75 6.63
C SER A 50 -11.50 -3.23 7.83
N VAL A 51 -11.99 -2.28 8.62
CA VAL A 51 -13.01 -2.53 9.63
C VAL A 51 -14.24 -1.68 9.32
N GLU A 52 -15.41 -2.26 9.51
CA GLU A 52 -16.67 -1.54 9.45
C GLU A 52 -16.86 -0.81 10.79
N VAL A 53 -16.98 0.51 10.76
CA VAL A 53 -17.31 1.33 11.92
C VAL A 53 -18.77 1.72 11.86
N LYS A 54 -19.50 1.43 12.94
CA LYS A 54 -20.94 1.71 13.05
C LYS A 54 -21.19 3.02 13.78
N GLN A 55 -22.07 3.83 13.22
CA GLN A 55 -22.70 4.95 13.90
C GLN A 55 -24.00 4.44 14.54
N PRO A 56 -24.13 4.48 15.88
CA PRO A 56 -25.20 3.77 16.58
C PRO A 56 -26.57 4.44 16.50
N GLN A 57 -26.65 5.77 16.33
CA GLN A 57 -27.95 6.47 16.33
C GLN A 57 -28.75 6.27 15.03
N LEU A 58 -28.06 6.21 13.89
CA LEU A 58 -28.60 6.07 12.55
C LEU A 58 -28.45 4.65 12.00
N GLN A 59 -27.72 3.77 12.72
CA GLN A 59 -27.43 2.40 12.31
C GLN A 59 -26.73 2.33 10.93
N ILE A 60 -25.98 3.37 10.58
CA ILE A 60 -25.17 3.43 9.35
C ILE A 60 -23.76 2.96 9.66
N ALA A 61 -23.15 2.19 8.77
CA ALA A 61 -21.77 1.75 8.92
C ALA A 61 -20.93 2.07 7.68
N ARG A 62 -19.62 2.25 7.90
CA ARG A 62 -18.63 2.54 6.83
C ARG A 62 -17.33 1.80 7.08
N ASN A 63 -16.71 1.34 6.00
CA ASN A 63 -15.40 0.70 6.06
C ASN A 63 -14.30 1.75 6.18
N TYR A 64 -13.36 1.50 7.08
CA TYR A 64 -12.15 2.29 7.27
C TYR A 64 -10.93 1.38 7.26
N THR A 65 -9.89 1.79 6.57
CA THR A 65 -8.63 1.05 6.46
C THR A 65 -7.69 1.46 7.59
N PRO A 66 -7.29 0.52 8.47
CA PRO A 66 -6.28 0.78 9.49
C PRO A 66 -4.93 1.16 8.88
N LEU A 67 -4.28 2.18 9.41
CA LEU A 67 -2.91 2.53 9.10
C LEU A 67 -1.96 1.45 9.64
N PRO A 68 -0.93 1.03 8.87
CA PRO A 68 0.06 0.08 9.36
C PRO A 68 0.71 0.57 10.67
N PRO A 69 1.10 -0.32 11.59
CA PRO A 69 1.84 0.05 12.79
C PRO A 69 3.13 0.77 12.43
N THR A 70 3.48 1.86 13.13
CA THR A 70 4.72 2.60 12.88
C THR A 70 5.97 1.84 13.34
N SER A 71 5.84 0.85 14.23
CA SER A 71 6.91 0.01 14.76
C SER A 71 7.29 -1.20 13.89
N SER A 72 6.62 -1.42 12.75
CA SER A 72 6.94 -2.53 11.84
C SER A 72 8.09 -2.23 10.88
N VAL A 73 8.62 -1.00 10.85
CA VAL A 73 9.97 -0.76 10.35
C VAL A 73 10.93 -1.29 11.41
N LYS A 74 11.11 -2.61 11.43
CA LYS A 74 12.17 -3.26 12.21
C LYS A 74 13.47 -2.69 11.72
N ASP A 75 13.99 -1.70 12.44
CA ASP A 75 15.36 -1.29 12.29
C ASP A 75 16.23 -2.54 12.52
N GLY A 76 16.78 -3.09 11.45
CA GLY A 76 17.88 -4.05 11.48
C GLY A 76 19.18 -3.41 11.97
N ALA A 77 19.09 -2.61 13.03
CA ALA A 77 20.21 -2.11 13.83
C ALA A 77 19.91 -2.56 15.26
N ALA A 78 20.90 -3.18 15.88
CA ALA A 78 20.80 -3.82 17.19
C ALA A 78 20.28 -2.88 18.28
N ASP A 79 18.97 -2.90 18.53
CA ASP A 79 18.34 -2.52 19.80
C ASP A 79 17.00 -3.23 19.93
N SER A 80 17.03 -4.56 19.97
CA SER A 80 15.90 -5.41 20.33
C SER A 80 15.51 -5.30 21.82
N ASN A 81 15.83 -4.18 22.49
CA ASN A 81 15.71 -4.02 23.94
C ASN A 81 15.10 -2.68 24.37
N ARG A 82 14.22 -2.09 23.55
CA ARG A 82 13.36 -0.99 24.01
C ARG A 82 11.95 -0.96 23.41
N SER A 83 11.37 -2.13 23.13
CA SER A 83 9.91 -2.22 23.23
C SER A 83 9.55 -2.01 24.70
N ASP A 84 8.70 -1.01 24.99
CA ASP A 84 8.19 -0.82 26.35
C ASP A 84 7.62 -2.17 26.84
N PRO A 85 8.13 -2.73 27.95
CA PRO A 85 7.66 -4.01 28.49
C PRO A 85 6.15 -4.01 28.73
N GLU A 86 5.53 -2.84 28.92
CA GLU A 86 4.08 -2.70 29.01
C GLU A 86 3.39 -2.76 27.64
N GLN A 87 3.96 -2.18 26.59
CA GLN A 87 3.44 -2.29 25.23
C GLN A 87 3.51 -3.73 24.71
N GLN A 88 4.62 -4.43 24.95
CA GLN A 88 4.73 -5.85 24.61
C GLN A 88 3.73 -6.70 25.41
N ARG A 89 3.61 -6.46 26.73
CA ARG A 89 2.59 -7.14 27.56
C ARG A 89 1.15 -6.87 27.10
N ARG A 90 0.85 -5.66 26.61
CA ARG A 90 -0.48 -5.32 26.05
C ARG A 90 -0.75 -6.07 24.74
N ILE A 91 0.24 -6.14 23.85
CA ILE A 91 0.16 -6.94 22.61
C ILE A 91 -0.06 -8.42 22.94
N ASP A 92 0.72 -8.96 23.88
CA ASP A 92 0.61 -10.34 24.36
C ASP A 92 -0.75 -10.60 25.04
N ALA A 93 -1.34 -9.58 25.67
CA ALA A 93 -2.67 -9.62 26.25
C ALA A 93 -3.81 -9.50 25.20
N GLY A 94 -3.49 -9.33 23.92
CA GLY A 94 -4.49 -9.23 22.86
C GLY A 94 -5.00 -7.82 22.57
N ILE A 95 -4.37 -6.81 23.17
CA ILE A 95 -4.69 -5.39 23.00
C ILE A 95 -3.85 -4.84 21.86
N VAL A 96 -4.51 -4.47 20.75
CA VAL A 96 -3.85 -3.91 19.57
C VAL A 96 -4.47 -2.53 19.26
N PRO A 97 -3.68 -1.45 19.27
CA PRO A 97 -4.16 -0.15 18.81
C PRO A 97 -4.34 -0.16 17.29
N LEU A 98 -5.46 0.39 16.81
CA LEU A 98 -5.72 0.60 15.39
C LEU A 98 -5.92 2.09 15.14
N SER A 99 -5.09 2.66 14.27
CA SER A 99 -5.18 4.07 13.86
C SER A 99 -5.81 4.18 12.47
N PHE A 100 -6.65 5.19 12.26
CA PHE A 100 -7.37 5.42 11.01
C PHE A 100 -7.17 6.84 10.54
N TYR A 101 -6.73 7.03 9.29
CA TYR A 101 -6.69 8.34 8.66
C TYR A 101 -8.03 8.65 7.98
N ILE A 102 -8.80 9.56 8.58
CA ILE A 102 -10.19 9.81 8.21
C ILE A 102 -10.35 11.24 7.72
N ARG A 103 -11.01 11.40 6.58
CA ARG A 103 -11.47 12.69 6.08
C ARG A 103 -12.85 12.97 6.66
N ARG A 104 -13.01 14.15 7.23
CA ARG A 104 -14.30 14.70 7.60
C ARG A 104 -14.98 15.24 6.34
N TYR A 105 -16.09 14.61 5.96
CA TYR A 105 -16.97 15.13 4.92
C TYR A 105 -18.07 15.99 5.53
N ASP A 106 -18.27 17.19 4.99
CA ASP A 106 -19.42 18.01 5.33
C ASP A 106 -20.71 17.30 4.90
N GLY A 107 -21.65 17.14 5.84
CA GLY A 107 -22.85 16.32 5.64
C GLY A 107 -22.61 14.80 5.71
N GLY A 108 -21.38 14.34 5.95
CA GLY A 108 -21.08 12.93 6.15
C GLY A 108 -21.39 12.46 7.57
N GLU A 109 -22.34 11.53 7.71
CA GLU A 109 -22.82 11.06 9.03
C GLU A 109 -21.71 10.42 9.87
N VAL A 110 -21.07 9.35 9.36
CA VAL A 110 -20.08 8.58 10.12
C VAL A 110 -18.80 9.37 10.35
N SER A 111 -18.29 10.08 9.34
CA SER A 111 -17.07 10.89 9.49
C SER A 111 -17.26 12.04 10.49
N THR A 112 -18.44 12.66 10.52
CA THR A 112 -18.76 13.72 11.49
C THR A 112 -18.88 13.15 12.89
N TYR A 113 -19.57 12.01 13.04
CA TYR A 113 -19.66 11.27 14.30
C TYR A 113 -18.26 10.97 14.87
N LEU A 114 -17.37 10.39 14.07
CA LEU A 114 -16.01 10.05 14.49
C LEU A 114 -15.15 11.28 14.79
N SER A 115 -15.33 12.39 14.07
CA SER A 115 -14.57 13.62 14.33
C SER A 115 -14.86 14.26 15.70
N ARG A 116 -15.97 13.89 16.35
CA ARG A 116 -16.40 14.43 17.65
C ARG A 116 -16.01 13.53 18.82
N MET A 117 -15.50 12.33 18.55
CA MET A 117 -15.11 11.37 19.58
C MET A 117 -13.95 11.89 20.43
N GLN A 118 -14.03 11.66 21.73
CA GLN A 118 -13.00 11.98 22.70
C GLN A 118 -12.33 10.70 23.24
N PRO A 119 -11.09 10.78 23.76
CA PRO A 119 -10.48 9.67 24.46
C PRO A 119 -11.40 9.11 25.56
N GLY A 120 -11.60 7.79 25.55
CA GLY A 120 -12.53 7.09 26.44
C GLY A 120 -13.90 6.80 25.85
N ASP A 121 -14.33 7.48 24.79
CA ASP A 121 -15.58 7.17 24.09
C ASP A 121 -15.51 5.78 23.43
N LEU A 122 -16.67 5.13 23.27
CA LEU A 122 -16.75 3.80 22.67
C LEU A 122 -17.19 3.86 21.21
N VAL A 123 -16.42 3.21 20.34
CA VAL A 123 -16.73 3.03 18.92
C VAL A 123 -17.03 1.55 18.65
N GLU A 124 -18.17 1.27 18.04
CA GLU A 124 -18.50 -0.09 17.61
C GLU A 124 -17.86 -0.41 16.26
N ILE A 125 -17.06 -1.47 16.22
CA ILE A 125 -16.45 -1.97 14.99
C ILE A 125 -16.86 -3.41 14.66
N ARG A 126 -16.85 -3.76 13.37
CA ARG A 126 -16.96 -5.13 12.83
C ARG A 126 -15.84 -5.38 11.82
N GLY A 127 -15.48 -6.64 11.64
CA GLY A 127 -14.35 -7.06 10.82
C GLY A 127 -13.42 -8.01 11.58
N PRO A 128 -12.20 -8.25 11.07
CA PRO A 128 -11.61 -7.64 9.87
C PRO A 128 -12.34 -8.05 8.57
N HIS A 129 -12.42 -7.12 7.62
CA HIS A 129 -12.84 -7.38 6.25
C HIS A 129 -11.59 -7.39 5.36
N LEU A 130 -11.14 -8.59 5.00
CA LEU A 130 -9.96 -8.75 4.14
C LEU A 130 -10.30 -8.34 2.69
N GLY A 131 -9.38 -7.63 2.05
CA GLY A 131 -9.45 -7.20 0.66
C GLY A 131 -8.72 -8.16 -0.29
N PHE A 132 -8.25 -7.63 -1.42
CA PHE A 132 -7.50 -8.42 -2.41
C PHE A 132 -6.17 -8.96 -1.85
N ASP A 133 -5.81 -10.18 -2.24
CA ASP A 133 -4.51 -10.81 -1.92
C ASP A 133 -3.47 -10.34 -2.93
N LEU A 134 -2.66 -9.36 -2.52
CA LEU A 134 -1.61 -8.79 -3.37
C LEU A 134 -0.54 -9.82 -3.75
N ALA A 135 -0.17 -10.70 -2.83
CA ALA A 135 0.88 -11.69 -3.06
C ALA A 135 0.42 -12.73 -4.08
N ALA A 136 -0.81 -13.23 -3.96
CA ALA A 136 -1.37 -14.18 -4.91
C ALA A 136 -1.54 -13.57 -6.31
N ARG A 137 -1.92 -12.30 -6.41
CA ARG A 137 -2.08 -11.60 -7.71
C ARG A 137 -0.76 -11.22 -8.36
N LEU A 138 0.23 -10.79 -7.57
CA LEU A 138 1.59 -10.55 -8.05
C LEU A 138 2.28 -11.84 -8.48
N GLY A 139 2.12 -12.92 -7.72
CA GLY A 139 2.80 -14.19 -7.95
C GLY A 139 4.32 -14.04 -8.16
N GLU A 140 4.90 -14.93 -8.96
CA GLU A 140 6.32 -14.95 -9.36
C GLU A 140 6.62 -14.12 -10.62
N ALA A 141 5.64 -13.50 -11.27
CA ALA A 141 5.88 -12.69 -12.47
C ALA A 141 5.66 -11.20 -12.25
N GLY A 142 4.81 -10.83 -11.30
CA GLY A 142 4.51 -9.46 -10.92
C GLY A 142 5.64 -8.87 -10.10
N LYS A 143 6.25 -7.81 -10.63
CA LYS A 143 7.38 -7.13 -9.98
C LYS A 143 7.03 -5.74 -9.50
N LYS A 144 5.84 -5.23 -9.83
CA LYS A 144 5.56 -3.79 -9.78
C LYS A 144 4.15 -3.52 -9.32
N VAL A 145 4.05 -2.53 -8.43
CA VAL A 145 2.79 -2.01 -7.93
C VAL A 145 2.77 -0.50 -8.10
N VAL A 146 1.73 -0.02 -8.77
CA VAL A 146 1.44 1.41 -8.92
C VAL A 146 0.15 1.67 -8.19
N PHE A 147 0.14 2.65 -7.30
CA PHE A 147 -1.02 3.00 -6.50
C PHE A 147 -1.41 4.45 -6.75
N LEU A 148 -2.63 4.68 -7.25
CA LEU A 148 -3.26 6.00 -7.31
C LEU A 148 -4.08 6.22 -6.05
N ALA A 149 -3.62 7.07 -5.16
CA ALA A 149 -4.30 7.40 -3.92
C ALA A 149 -4.94 8.79 -4.02
N GLY A 150 -6.24 8.90 -3.73
CA GLY A 150 -6.94 10.17 -3.55
C GLY A 150 -7.25 10.43 -2.08
N GLY A 151 -6.69 11.50 -1.51
CA GLY A 151 -6.91 11.88 -0.11
C GLY A 151 -6.57 10.74 0.86
N THR A 152 -7.55 10.27 1.64
CA THR A 152 -7.39 9.17 2.60
C THR A 152 -7.19 7.80 1.95
N GLY A 153 -7.33 7.68 0.62
CA GLY A 153 -6.94 6.49 -0.14
C GLY A 153 -5.45 6.13 -0.03
N ILE A 154 -4.64 6.97 0.63
CA ILE A 154 -3.26 6.67 1.01
C ILE A 154 -3.16 5.53 2.04
N ALA A 155 -4.17 5.32 2.89
CA ALA A 155 -4.13 4.28 3.92
C ALA A 155 -4.05 2.85 3.32
N PRO A 156 -4.88 2.46 2.34
CA PRO A 156 -4.67 1.22 1.59
C PRO A 156 -3.33 1.13 0.86
N ALA A 157 -2.80 2.25 0.35
CA ALA A 157 -1.49 2.27 -0.31
C ALA A 157 -0.36 1.97 0.69
N LEU A 158 -0.45 2.52 1.91
CA LEU A 158 0.47 2.22 3.01
C LEU A 158 0.39 0.74 3.43
N GLN A 159 -0.82 0.18 3.54
CA GLN A 159 -1.01 -1.24 3.80
C GLN A 159 -0.35 -2.11 2.72
N ALA A 160 -0.59 -1.79 1.44
CA ALA A 160 0.02 -2.49 0.32
C ALA A 160 1.55 -2.43 0.37
N ALA A 161 2.13 -1.24 0.58
CA ALA A 161 3.58 -1.07 0.69
C ALA A 161 4.17 -1.83 1.89
N SER A 162 3.56 -1.73 3.07
CA SER A 162 4.01 -2.47 4.26
C SER A 162 3.99 -3.98 4.02
N ARG A 163 2.91 -4.50 3.43
CA ARG A 163 2.78 -5.92 3.13
C ARG A 163 3.86 -6.43 2.17
N LEU A 164 4.17 -5.65 1.14
CA LEU A 164 5.16 -6.02 0.12
C LEU A 164 6.59 -5.91 0.64
N LEU A 165 6.83 -5.02 1.61
CA LEU A 165 8.09 -4.96 2.36
C LEU A 165 8.31 -6.24 3.20
N ASP A 166 7.27 -6.69 3.90
CA ASP A 166 7.32 -7.89 4.77
C ASP A 166 7.45 -9.20 3.99
N SER A 167 6.90 -9.28 2.76
CA SER A 167 7.11 -10.43 1.85
C SER A 167 8.59 -10.73 1.58
N GLY A 168 9.47 -9.73 1.69
CA GLY A 168 10.91 -9.91 1.51
C GLY A 168 11.65 -10.43 2.75
N LEU A 169 10.97 -10.48 3.91
CA LEU A 169 11.55 -10.81 5.22
C LEU A 169 11.16 -12.22 5.71
N ALA A 170 10.55 -13.06 4.87
CA ALA A 170 10.22 -14.43 5.26
C ALA A 170 11.49 -15.16 5.78
N PRO A 171 11.54 -15.58 7.05
CA PRO A 171 12.70 -16.27 7.57
C PRO A 171 12.87 -17.58 6.81
N THR A 172 14.06 -17.77 6.24
CA THR A 172 14.51 -19.10 5.82
C THR A 172 14.39 -19.99 7.05
N SER A 173 13.46 -20.94 7.02
CA SER A 173 13.32 -21.95 8.07
C SER A 173 14.69 -22.57 8.33
N SER A 174 15.26 -22.24 9.47
CA SER A 174 16.43 -22.93 10.01
C SER A 174 16.05 -24.39 10.23
N ASP A 175 16.83 -25.27 9.61
CA ASP A 175 17.13 -26.64 10.02
C ASP A 175 16.36 -27.13 11.24
N ASP A 176 15.34 -27.96 11.02
CA ASP A 176 14.93 -28.96 12.00
C ASP A 176 15.44 -30.31 11.50
N GLY A 177 16.38 -30.86 12.26
CA GLY A 177 17.11 -32.06 11.90
C GLY A 177 16.25 -33.31 12.01
N GLY A 178 16.23 -34.09 10.92
CA GLY A 178 16.09 -35.54 10.94
C GLY A 178 14.68 -36.09 10.66
N ARG A 179 14.46 -36.65 9.48
CA ARG A 179 14.61 -38.10 9.19
C ARG A 179 14.29 -38.39 7.72
N ASP A 180 15.00 -39.38 7.19
CA ASP A 180 15.02 -39.81 5.80
C ASP A 180 13.65 -40.20 5.24
N ASP A 181 13.29 -39.64 4.06
CA ASP A 181 12.73 -40.42 2.95
C ASP A 181 12.77 -39.60 1.65
N ALA A 182 13.43 -40.18 0.64
CA ALA A 182 13.71 -39.57 -0.64
C ALA A 182 12.46 -39.56 -1.54
N HIS A 183 11.89 -38.38 -1.80
CA HIS A 183 11.14 -38.12 -3.02
C HIS A 183 11.54 -36.74 -3.54
N LEU A 184 12.29 -36.71 -4.65
CA LEU A 184 12.71 -35.48 -5.33
C LEU A 184 11.47 -34.68 -5.77
N ILE A 185 11.08 -33.71 -4.95
CA ILE A 185 10.31 -32.55 -5.38
C ILE A 185 11.31 -31.41 -5.39
N THR A 186 11.68 -30.95 -6.58
CA THR A 186 12.45 -29.73 -6.76
C THR A 186 11.68 -28.58 -6.12
N THR A 187 12.06 -28.18 -4.92
CA THR A 187 11.52 -27.01 -4.24
C THR A 187 11.98 -25.79 -5.03
N PRO A 188 11.07 -24.93 -5.54
CA PRO A 188 11.49 -23.67 -6.11
C PRO A 188 12.09 -22.83 -4.97
N SER A 189 13.36 -22.50 -5.12
CA SER A 189 14.07 -21.52 -4.30
C SER A 189 13.24 -20.24 -4.23
N PRO A 190 13.04 -19.62 -3.05
CA PRO A 190 12.40 -18.32 -2.95
C PRO A 190 13.37 -17.31 -3.55
N THR A 191 13.30 -17.12 -4.86
CA THR A 191 13.88 -15.95 -5.48
C THR A 191 13.11 -14.77 -4.89
N SER A 192 13.72 -14.08 -3.92
CA SER A 192 13.26 -12.81 -3.38
C SER A 192 13.09 -11.83 -4.54
N GLN A 193 11.91 -11.84 -5.15
CA GLN A 193 11.62 -10.95 -6.25
C GLN A 193 11.35 -9.57 -5.67
N VAL A 194 12.29 -8.67 -5.96
CA VAL A 194 12.19 -7.24 -5.65
C VAL A 194 10.90 -6.71 -6.28
N GLN A 195 9.92 -6.36 -5.45
CA GLN A 195 8.77 -5.58 -5.92
C GLN A 195 9.02 -4.10 -5.67
N ASP A 196 8.95 -3.30 -6.74
CA ASP A 196 8.99 -1.84 -6.68
C ASP A 196 7.57 -1.29 -6.53
N VAL A 197 7.44 -0.26 -5.70
CA VAL A 197 6.15 0.40 -5.44
C VAL A 197 6.24 1.87 -5.83
N THR A 198 5.25 2.35 -6.57
CA THR A 198 5.08 3.78 -6.87
C THR A 198 3.70 4.24 -6.43
N ILE A 199 3.64 5.22 -5.53
CA ILE A 199 2.41 5.85 -5.06
C ILE A 199 2.30 7.23 -5.70
N LEU A 200 1.22 7.48 -6.44
CA LEU A 200 0.82 8.81 -6.89
C LEU A 200 -0.33 9.29 -6.00
N TRP A 201 -0.06 10.28 -5.15
CA TRP A 201 -0.98 10.73 -4.12
C TRP A 201 -1.57 12.11 -4.44
N ALA A 202 -2.85 12.11 -4.80
CA ALA A 202 -3.61 13.32 -5.08
C ALA A 202 -4.25 13.88 -3.79
N ASN A 203 -3.99 15.15 -3.51
CA ASN A 203 -4.49 15.86 -2.34
C ASN A 203 -5.21 17.13 -2.77
N ARG A 204 -6.19 17.57 -1.97
CA ARG A 204 -6.84 18.86 -2.19
C ARG A 204 -5.91 20.01 -1.82
N SER A 205 -5.28 19.91 -0.65
CA SER A 205 -4.44 20.95 -0.06
C SER A 205 -3.00 20.48 0.20
N ALA A 206 -2.05 21.40 0.08
CA ALA A 206 -0.64 21.15 0.26
C ALA A 206 -0.26 20.71 1.68
N VAL A 207 -1.00 21.19 2.69
CA VAL A 207 -0.76 20.89 4.10
C VAL A 207 -0.87 19.38 4.40
N ALA A 208 -1.78 18.68 3.70
CA ALA A 208 -1.99 17.24 3.90
C ALA A 208 -0.77 16.39 3.48
N CYS A 209 0.03 16.89 2.54
CA CYS A 209 1.19 16.19 1.98
C CYS A 209 2.46 17.07 2.02
N ALA A 210 2.58 17.90 3.05
CA ALA A 210 3.76 18.75 3.25
C ALA A 210 5.01 17.88 3.39
N GLY A 211 6.05 18.16 2.58
CA GLY A 211 7.27 17.35 2.48
C GLY A 211 7.23 16.25 1.42
N CYS A 212 6.09 16.02 0.74
CA CYS A 212 6.02 15.07 -0.37
C CYS A 212 6.57 15.67 -1.67
N GLU A 213 7.34 14.90 -2.43
CA GLU A 213 7.85 15.31 -3.74
C GLU A 213 6.70 15.55 -4.73
N ARG A 214 6.68 16.73 -5.37
CA ARG A 214 5.63 17.11 -6.34
C ARG A 214 5.89 16.44 -7.69
N LEU A 215 4.83 15.90 -8.31
CA LEU A 215 4.92 15.20 -9.59
C LEU A 215 5.48 16.05 -10.74
N ASN A 216 5.26 17.37 -10.70
CA ASN A 216 5.56 18.31 -11.79
C ASN A 216 6.78 19.22 -11.54
N LYS A 217 7.60 19.00 -10.49
CA LYS A 217 8.85 19.77 -10.38
C LYS A 217 9.82 19.27 -11.45
N THR A 218 9.99 20.07 -12.49
CA THR A 218 11.11 19.97 -13.44
C THR A 218 12.40 19.77 -12.66
N VAL A 219 13.10 18.68 -12.97
CA VAL A 219 14.43 18.36 -12.46
C VAL A 219 15.37 19.53 -12.77
N HIS A 220 15.60 20.40 -11.78
CA HIS A 220 16.90 21.04 -11.66
C HIS A 220 17.76 20.09 -10.86
N SER A 221 18.63 19.40 -11.60
CA SER A 221 19.83 18.72 -11.14
C SER A 221 19.70 17.86 -9.89
N SER A 222 19.64 16.55 -10.12
CA SER A 222 20.07 15.52 -9.20
C SER A 222 21.56 15.72 -8.82
N ARG A 223 21.84 16.64 -7.89
CA ARG A 223 23.08 16.72 -7.11
C ARG A 223 22.78 17.43 -5.79
N GLY A 224 22.88 16.72 -4.67
CA GLY A 224 22.95 17.34 -3.35
C GLY A 224 22.03 16.76 -2.30
N PHE A 225 22.31 15.54 -1.85
CA PHE A 225 21.96 15.14 -0.47
C PHE A 225 23.21 14.61 0.26
N TRP A 226 24.12 13.96 -0.47
CA TRP A 226 25.35 13.36 0.06
C TRP A 226 26.53 14.32 0.32
N SER A 227 26.36 15.64 0.23
CA SER A 227 27.45 16.60 0.57
C SER A 227 27.45 17.08 2.02
N TRP A 228 26.49 16.67 2.86
CA TRP A 228 26.48 17.03 4.29
C TRP A 228 27.41 16.11 5.11
N MET A 229 27.52 14.81 4.82
CA MET A 229 28.38 13.91 5.61
C MET A 229 29.87 14.00 5.25
N GLY A 230 30.50 15.16 5.48
CA GLY A 230 31.94 15.32 5.33
C GLY A 230 32.43 16.76 5.43
N GLY A 231 32.44 17.34 6.64
CA GLY A 231 33.12 18.62 6.88
C GLY A 231 34.63 18.45 7.02
N ARG A 232 35.42 19.31 6.33
CA ARG A 232 36.58 20.06 6.90
C ARG A 232 37.32 20.91 5.85
N GLN A 233 37.86 22.03 6.35
CA GLN A 233 38.85 22.99 5.79
C GLN A 233 38.28 24.11 4.90
N SER A 234 38.71 25.37 4.97
CA SER A 234 39.63 26.13 5.83
C SER A 234 39.48 27.62 5.43
N SER A 235 39.76 28.51 6.38
CA SER A 235 39.75 29.98 6.37
C SER A 235 40.61 30.67 5.29
N SER A 236 40.17 31.84 4.79
CA SER A 236 40.79 33.17 5.03
C SER A 236 40.20 34.30 4.13
N ASP A 237 39.88 35.43 4.76
CA ASP A 237 39.43 36.77 4.26
C ASP A 237 40.59 37.60 3.61
N PRO A 238 40.49 38.92 3.27
CA PRO A 238 39.38 39.80 2.81
C PRO A 238 39.76 40.80 1.66
N SER A 239 38.82 41.57 1.08
CA SER A 239 38.89 43.06 0.86
C SER A 239 37.80 43.68 -0.06
N LEU A 240 37.09 44.69 0.49
CA LEU A 240 36.72 46.07 0.00
C LEU A 240 36.28 46.24 -1.49
N ASP A 241 35.23 46.97 -1.92
CA ASP A 241 34.37 48.05 -1.36
C ASP A 241 33.16 48.30 -2.36
N PRO A 242 32.29 49.34 -2.29
CA PRO A 242 30.83 49.17 -2.25
C PRO A 242 30.01 49.75 -3.44
N SER A 243 28.68 49.58 -3.34
CA SER A 243 27.58 50.30 -4.03
C SER A 243 27.11 49.83 -5.41
N SER A 244 26.03 49.05 -5.43
CA SER A 244 24.93 49.22 -6.39
C SER A 244 23.64 48.65 -5.81
N ASP A 245 22.60 49.47 -5.81
CA ASP A 245 21.24 49.13 -5.42
C ASP A 245 20.73 47.93 -6.23
N THR A 246 20.65 46.78 -5.58
CA THR A 246 19.78 45.69 -5.98
C THR A 246 19.40 44.95 -4.71
N SER A 247 18.13 45.07 -4.30
CA SER A 247 17.56 44.33 -3.18
C SER A 247 17.79 42.83 -3.41
N PRO A 248 18.49 42.10 -2.52
CA PRO A 248 18.60 40.66 -2.64
C PRO A 248 17.26 40.06 -2.25
N THR A 249 16.58 39.46 -3.22
CA THR A 249 15.50 38.51 -2.98
C THR A 249 16.00 37.48 -1.98
N GLN A 250 15.37 37.43 -0.81
CA GLN A 250 15.71 36.47 0.23
C GLN A 250 15.64 35.04 -0.35
N PRO A 251 16.58 34.15 0.00
CA PRO A 251 16.44 32.74 -0.31
C PRO A 251 15.16 32.24 0.37
N SER A 252 14.22 31.73 -0.43
CA SER A 252 12.97 31.13 0.04
C SER A 252 13.24 30.10 1.14
N GLU A 253 12.68 30.35 2.32
CA GLU A 253 12.72 29.53 3.54
C GLU A 253 11.98 28.16 3.41
N ASP A 254 11.98 27.55 2.23
CA ASP A 254 11.18 26.35 1.95
C ASP A 254 11.97 25.03 2.01
N ALA A 255 13.24 25.07 2.40
CA ALA A 255 14.12 23.90 2.32
C ALA A 255 14.30 23.09 3.63
N ASN A 256 13.68 23.49 4.75
CA ASN A 256 13.98 22.91 6.07
C ASN A 256 12.75 22.47 6.90
N ARG A 257 11.61 22.17 6.27
CA ARG A 257 10.43 21.68 6.99
C ARG A 257 10.53 20.17 7.21
N GLU A 258 10.77 19.74 8.46
CA GLU A 258 10.58 18.34 8.88
C GLU A 258 9.19 17.83 8.45
N PRO A 259 9.02 16.51 8.20
CA PRO A 259 7.74 15.94 7.81
C PRO A 259 6.69 16.23 8.90
N SER A 260 5.82 17.20 8.60
CA SER A 260 4.94 17.82 9.60
C SER A 260 3.70 16.99 9.92
N SER A 261 3.42 15.92 9.17
CA SER A 261 2.26 15.05 9.36
C SER A 261 2.67 13.60 9.65
N ALA A 262 1.92 12.93 10.52
CA ALA A 262 2.17 11.53 10.89
C ALA A 262 2.19 10.59 9.67
N ILE A 263 1.35 10.86 8.66
CA ILE A 263 1.32 10.10 7.41
C ILE A 263 2.63 10.27 6.63
N MET A 264 3.17 11.48 6.57
CA MET A 264 4.45 11.73 5.89
C MET A 264 5.63 11.09 6.63
N GLN A 265 5.63 11.11 7.96
CA GLN A 265 6.62 10.40 8.77
C GLN A 265 6.59 8.88 8.48
N GLN A 266 5.39 8.30 8.41
CA GLN A 266 5.22 6.89 8.08
C GLN A 266 5.66 6.54 6.65
N LEU A 267 5.33 7.38 5.67
CA LEU A 267 5.79 7.22 4.28
C LEU A 267 7.32 7.26 4.23
N TYR A 268 7.95 8.23 4.89
CA TYR A 268 9.40 8.35 4.94
C TYR A 268 10.07 7.12 5.58
N ALA A 269 9.52 6.63 6.70
CA ALA A 269 10.01 5.42 7.35
C ALA A 269 9.92 4.19 6.44
N LEU A 270 8.82 4.04 5.70
CA LEU A 270 8.65 2.98 4.70
C LEU A 270 9.67 3.13 3.55
N GLN A 271 9.90 4.34 3.05
CA GLN A 271 10.88 4.57 1.98
C GLN A 271 12.28 4.12 2.39
N LEU A 272 12.73 4.52 3.58
CA LEU A 272 14.00 4.07 4.15
C LEU A 272 14.06 2.54 4.30
N ALA A 273 12.97 1.91 4.73
CA ALA A 273 12.92 0.45 4.89
C ALA A 273 13.04 -0.29 3.55
N TYR A 274 12.42 0.25 2.48
CA TYR A 274 12.58 -0.26 1.12
C TYR A 274 14.03 -0.11 0.63
N GLU A 275 14.65 1.05 0.84
CA GLU A 275 16.04 1.33 0.45
C GLU A 275 17.03 0.35 1.10
N ARG A 276 16.81 0.02 2.38
CA ARG A 276 17.63 -0.97 3.11
C ARG A 276 17.56 -2.37 2.54
N GLN A 277 16.46 -2.72 1.88
CA GLN A 277 16.31 -4.00 1.16
C GLN A 277 16.80 -3.91 -0.30
N GLY A 278 17.34 -2.77 -0.74
CA GLY A 278 17.73 -2.53 -2.14
C GLY A 278 16.53 -2.42 -3.08
N ARG A 279 15.35 -2.05 -2.55
CA ARG A 279 14.08 -1.94 -3.28
C ARG A 279 13.66 -0.48 -3.35
N THR A 280 12.71 -0.17 -4.24
CA THR A 280 12.28 1.22 -4.44
C THR A 280 10.82 1.44 -4.00
N LEU A 281 10.59 2.43 -3.14
CA LEU A 281 9.28 3.02 -2.88
C LEU A 281 9.29 4.50 -3.28
N GLN A 282 8.67 4.83 -4.41
CA GLN A 282 8.52 6.21 -4.86
C GLN A 282 7.16 6.76 -4.46
N VAL A 283 7.13 7.95 -3.87
CA VAL A 283 5.89 8.65 -3.51
C VAL A 283 5.94 10.03 -4.16
N ARG A 284 4.97 10.31 -5.03
CA ARG A 284 4.84 11.61 -5.69
C ARG A 284 3.44 12.17 -5.49
N CYS A 285 3.36 13.46 -5.18
CA CYS A 285 2.11 14.12 -4.85
C CYS A 285 1.67 15.13 -5.91
N VAL A 286 0.35 15.27 -6.05
CA VAL A 286 -0.29 16.40 -6.72
C VAL A 286 -1.26 17.08 -5.76
N VAL A 287 -1.43 18.38 -5.94
CA VAL A 287 -2.30 19.24 -5.14
C VAL A 287 -3.23 20.03 -6.04
N ASP A 288 -4.54 19.86 -5.82
CA ASP A 288 -5.58 20.51 -6.61
C ASP A 288 -5.55 22.04 -6.47
N GLU A 289 -5.35 22.56 -5.24
CA GLU A 289 -5.21 24.01 -4.97
C GLU A 289 -4.00 24.64 -5.68
N GLU A 290 -2.97 23.84 -6.00
CA GLU A 290 -1.80 24.27 -6.78
C GLU A 290 -2.03 24.12 -8.30
N GLY A 291 -3.22 23.67 -8.73
CA GLY A 291 -3.56 23.44 -10.14
C GLY A 291 -2.89 22.21 -10.76
N SER A 292 -2.26 21.36 -9.94
CA SER A 292 -1.57 20.15 -10.39
C SER A 292 -2.49 18.92 -10.33
N ARG A 293 -2.35 18.00 -11.28
CA ARG A 293 -3.19 16.80 -11.39
C ARG A 293 -2.39 15.64 -11.99
N ILE A 294 -2.79 14.41 -11.70
CA ILE A 294 -2.21 13.23 -12.33
C ILE A 294 -2.71 13.17 -13.77
N THR A 295 -1.82 13.19 -14.74
CA THR A 295 -2.17 13.15 -16.16
C THR A 295 -2.06 11.74 -16.73
N ALA A 296 -2.65 11.52 -17.90
CA ALA A 296 -2.47 10.28 -18.66
C ALA A 296 -1.00 9.99 -18.97
N ASN A 297 -0.19 11.03 -19.18
CA ASN A 297 1.25 10.91 -19.42
C ASN A 297 1.98 10.42 -18.18
N ASP A 298 1.62 10.91 -16.99
CA ASP A 298 2.24 10.47 -15.74
C ASP A 298 1.98 8.99 -15.48
N ILE A 299 0.73 8.55 -15.70
CA ILE A 299 0.36 7.13 -15.61
C ILE A 299 1.14 6.31 -16.64
N ALA A 300 1.14 6.73 -17.91
CA ALA A 300 1.88 6.03 -18.96
C ALA A 300 3.38 5.95 -18.65
N ASN A 301 3.98 7.01 -18.11
CA ASN A 301 5.39 7.03 -17.70
C ASN A 301 5.70 6.06 -16.57
N VAL A 302 4.83 5.99 -15.55
CA VAL A 302 5.03 5.05 -14.43
C VAL A 302 4.82 3.61 -14.87
N VAL A 303 3.88 3.35 -15.78
CA VAL A 303 3.68 1.99 -16.33
C VAL A 303 4.82 1.60 -17.29
N SER A 304 5.37 2.55 -18.07
CA SER A 304 6.37 2.30 -19.12
C SER A 304 7.83 2.36 -18.68
N LYS A 305 8.23 3.26 -17.75
CA LYS A 305 9.58 3.24 -17.12
C LYS A 305 9.91 1.88 -16.51
N HIS A 306 8.85 1.10 -16.32
CA HIS A 306 8.83 -0.16 -15.69
C HIS A 306 8.66 -1.34 -16.70
N SER A 307 8.59 -1.09 -18.00
CA SER A 307 8.58 -2.10 -19.07
C SER A 307 9.94 -2.19 -19.80
N HIS A 308 10.95 -2.75 -19.14
CA HIS A 308 12.23 -3.16 -19.73
C HIS A 308 12.61 -4.48 -19.04
N ILE A 309 13.05 -5.59 -19.63
CA ILE A 309 13.42 -6.06 -20.98
C ILE A 309 13.16 -7.58 -20.94
N ASN A 310 12.40 -8.14 -21.90
CA ASN A 310 12.56 -9.55 -22.31
C ASN A 310 12.95 -9.52 -23.79
N LYS A 311 14.20 -9.15 -24.05
CA LYS A 311 14.91 -9.42 -25.30
C LYS A 311 16.04 -10.38 -24.95
N ASP A 312 15.68 -11.66 -24.88
CA ASP A 312 16.54 -12.85 -24.96
C ASP A 312 15.55 -14.03 -24.88
N THR A 313 15.30 -14.84 -25.90
CA THR A 313 16.23 -15.52 -26.80
C THR A 313 15.52 -15.85 -28.10
N THR A 314 16.07 -15.40 -29.22
CA THR A 314 15.88 -16.08 -30.51
C THR A 314 16.67 -17.39 -30.48
N SER A 315 16.09 -18.45 -29.91
CA SER A 315 16.53 -19.81 -30.19
C SER A 315 15.67 -20.36 -31.32
N ARG A 316 16.31 -20.45 -32.48
CA ARG A 316 15.80 -21.09 -33.69
C ARG A 316 15.78 -22.60 -33.42
N GLY A 317 14.67 -23.11 -32.90
CA GLY A 317 14.43 -24.53 -32.67
C GLY A 317 13.13 -24.96 -33.33
N GLN A 318 13.21 -25.67 -34.46
CA GLN A 318 12.09 -26.42 -35.01
C GLN A 318 11.63 -27.43 -33.98
N VAL A 319 10.37 -27.34 -33.54
CA VAL A 319 9.68 -28.45 -32.88
C VAL A 319 8.27 -28.54 -33.42
N ALA A 320 7.88 -29.77 -33.68
CA ALA A 320 6.79 -30.20 -34.54
C ALA A 320 5.40 -29.76 -34.05
N ALA A 321 4.51 -29.61 -35.04
CA ALA A 321 3.09 -29.46 -34.84
C ALA A 321 2.51 -30.66 -34.06
N GLY A 322 1.81 -30.36 -32.96
CA GLY A 322 0.95 -31.32 -32.27
C GLY A 322 1.08 -31.29 -30.75
N SER A 323 0.34 -30.40 -30.08
CA SER A 323 -0.49 -30.75 -28.91
C SER A 323 -1.27 -29.51 -28.45
N LEU A 324 -2.50 -29.73 -28.03
CA LEU A 324 -3.55 -28.74 -27.78
C LEU A 324 -3.14 -27.71 -26.72
N GLN A 325 -3.26 -26.45 -27.11
CA GLN A 325 -3.15 -25.26 -26.27
C GLN A 325 -4.26 -25.31 -25.21
N ASN A 326 -3.90 -25.34 -23.91
CA ASN A 326 -4.86 -25.20 -22.83
C ASN A 326 -4.74 -23.79 -22.21
N ASP A 327 -5.84 -23.06 -22.34
CA ASP A 327 -6.03 -21.61 -22.19
C ASP A 327 -6.29 -21.21 -20.72
N SER A 328 -5.46 -21.68 -19.79
CA SER A 328 -5.75 -21.56 -18.34
C SER A 328 -5.30 -20.25 -17.70
N SER A 329 -4.49 -19.42 -18.37
CA SER A 329 -4.14 -18.07 -17.89
C SER A 329 -5.17 -17.00 -18.24
N THR A 330 -6.02 -17.23 -19.26
CA THR A 330 -7.12 -16.34 -19.65
C THR A 330 -8.39 -16.58 -18.82
N THR A 331 -8.38 -17.58 -17.94
CA THR A 331 -9.51 -17.98 -17.09
C THR A 331 -9.20 -17.93 -15.60
N CYS A 332 -7.98 -17.56 -15.20
CA CYS A 332 -7.60 -17.48 -13.80
C CYS A 332 -8.30 -16.30 -13.09
N HIS A 333 -8.96 -16.57 -11.96
CA HIS A 333 -9.61 -15.54 -11.15
C HIS A 333 -8.61 -14.47 -10.64
N LEU A 334 -7.38 -14.87 -10.31
CA LEU A 334 -6.36 -13.97 -9.77
C LEU A 334 -5.66 -13.14 -10.85
N HIS A 335 -5.48 -13.67 -12.07
CA HIS A 335 -4.60 -13.11 -13.10
C HIS A 335 -5.27 -12.67 -14.40
N THR A 336 -6.61 -12.71 -14.45
CA THR A 336 -7.39 -12.26 -15.61
C THR A 336 -8.22 -11.02 -15.29
N GLN A 337 -7.95 -9.91 -15.97
CA GLN A 337 -8.69 -8.65 -15.79
C GLN A 337 -10.21 -8.80 -15.98
N ARG A 338 -10.65 -9.57 -16.99
CA ARG A 338 -12.07 -9.77 -17.28
C ARG A 338 -12.83 -10.44 -16.12
N ARG A 339 -12.19 -11.34 -15.37
CA ARG A 339 -12.81 -11.95 -14.19
C ARG A 339 -12.82 -10.99 -13.01
N LEU A 340 -11.76 -10.18 -12.89
CA LEU A 340 -11.67 -9.14 -11.86
C LEU A 340 -12.82 -8.13 -11.97
N GLU A 341 -13.33 -7.80 -13.16
CA GLU A 341 -14.50 -6.91 -13.34
C GLU A 341 -15.74 -7.35 -12.53
N HIS A 342 -15.89 -8.66 -12.31
CA HIS A 342 -17.00 -9.25 -11.57
C HIS A 342 -16.63 -9.62 -10.13
N ALA A 343 -15.40 -9.37 -9.70
CA ALA A 343 -14.95 -9.72 -8.36
C ALA A 343 -15.39 -8.69 -7.32
N THR A 344 -15.61 -9.15 -6.09
CA THR A 344 -15.65 -8.30 -4.89
C THR A 344 -14.26 -8.23 -4.26
N GLU A 345 -14.04 -7.25 -3.37
CA GLU A 345 -12.79 -7.16 -2.61
C GLU A 345 -12.57 -8.35 -1.67
N SER A 346 -13.64 -9.03 -1.23
CA SER A 346 -13.54 -10.18 -0.32
C SER A 346 -13.47 -11.53 -1.04
N ASP A 347 -13.53 -11.57 -2.37
CA ASP A 347 -13.45 -12.84 -3.13
C ASP A 347 -12.10 -13.55 -2.91
N ASP A 348 -11.03 -12.78 -2.65
CA ASP A 348 -9.72 -13.32 -2.32
C ASP A 348 -9.67 -13.86 -0.88
N ALA A 349 -10.54 -13.37 0.01
CA ALA A 349 -10.60 -13.73 1.44
C ALA A 349 -11.35 -15.04 1.75
N ALA A 350 -12.30 -15.44 0.89
CA ALA A 350 -13.36 -16.39 1.23
C ALA A 350 -13.00 -17.90 1.18
N ASN A 351 -11.73 -18.30 1.06
CA ASN A 351 -11.35 -19.73 1.01
C ASN A 351 -10.61 -20.24 2.26
N ASN A 352 -10.94 -19.67 3.42
CA ASN A 352 -10.38 -20.04 4.73
C ASN A 352 -10.89 -21.40 5.27
N GLY A 353 -10.62 -22.47 4.53
CA GLY A 353 -10.62 -23.85 5.03
C GLY A 353 -9.22 -24.48 5.06
N ALA A 354 -8.26 -23.92 4.31
CA ALA A 354 -6.85 -24.23 4.41
C ALA A 354 -6.15 -23.06 5.11
N GLY A 355 -5.31 -23.35 6.10
CA GLY A 355 -4.61 -22.33 6.87
C GLY A 355 -3.82 -21.38 5.99
N ILE A 356 -3.48 -20.23 6.57
CA ILE A 356 -2.77 -19.07 5.98
C ILE A 356 -1.37 -19.37 5.40
N LEU A 357 -0.99 -20.65 5.33
CA LEU A 357 0.23 -21.18 4.74
C LEU A 357 0.00 -21.75 3.33
N ASP A 358 -1.25 -21.95 2.91
CA ASP A 358 -1.61 -22.23 1.52
C ASP A 358 -2.05 -20.92 0.84
N LEU A 359 -1.05 -20.06 0.55
CA LEU A 359 -1.16 -19.11 -0.56
C LEU A 359 -1.78 -19.89 -1.72
N LYS A 360 -2.99 -19.55 -2.16
CA LYS A 360 -3.64 -20.21 -3.29
C LYS A 360 -2.71 -20.11 -4.50
N ARG A 361 -1.90 -21.12 -4.71
CA ARG A 361 -1.13 -21.27 -5.93
C ARG A 361 -2.16 -21.63 -6.99
N CYS A 362 -2.63 -20.63 -7.73
CA CYS A 362 -3.25 -20.93 -9.00
C CYS A 362 -2.25 -21.75 -9.83
N ASP A 363 -2.74 -22.71 -10.63
CA ASP A 363 -1.87 -23.52 -11.49
C ASP A 363 -1.19 -22.71 -12.62
N CYS A 364 -1.43 -21.39 -12.70
CA CYS A 364 -0.80 -20.49 -13.66
C CYS A 364 0.74 -20.53 -13.59
N THR A 365 1.31 -20.76 -12.41
CA THR A 365 2.77 -20.85 -12.22
C THR A 365 3.36 -22.03 -12.99
N ARG A 366 2.67 -23.19 -13.01
CA ARG A 366 3.10 -24.38 -13.78
C ARG A 366 3.01 -24.18 -15.30
N GLN A 367 2.32 -23.13 -15.74
CA GLN A 367 2.06 -22.83 -17.14
C GLN A 367 2.86 -21.62 -17.65
N GLY A 368 3.77 -21.07 -16.83
CA GLY A 368 4.57 -19.89 -17.21
C GLY A 368 3.84 -18.55 -17.10
N PHE A 369 2.68 -18.49 -16.46
CA PHE A 369 1.85 -17.27 -16.29
C PHE A 369 1.72 -16.87 -14.81
N GLY A 370 2.80 -16.99 -14.06
CA GLY A 370 2.78 -16.94 -12.60
C GLY A 370 2.55 -15.56 -11.96
N GLY A 371 1.76 -14.64 -12.52
CA GLY A 371 1.54 -13.33 -11.87
C GLY A 371 1.35 -12.14 -12.80
N LYS A 372 0.90 -11.00 -12.23
CA LYS A 372 0.74 -9.72 -12.95
C LYS A 372 1.19 -8.54 -12.10
N ASN A 373 1.71 -7.49 -12.73
CA ASN A 373 1.90 -6.20 -12.07
C ASN A 373 0.54 -5.62 -11.67
N LEU A 374 0.50 -4.81 -10.60
CA LEU A 374 -0.75 -4.27 -10.09
C LEU A 374 -0.81 -2.75 -10.28
N PHE A 375 -1.86 -2.28 -10.93
CA PHE A 375 -2.25 -0.89 -10.96
C PHE A 375 -3.48 -0.73 -10.07
N MET A 376 -3.29 -0.15 -8.90
CA MET A 376 -4.31 0.00 -7.87
C MET A 376 -4.76 1.44 -7.78
N ILE A 377 -6.02 1.66 -7.40
CA ILE A 377 -6.55 2.99 -7.14
C ILE A 377 -7.53 2.96 -5.99
N CYS A 378 -7.43 3.93 -5.08
CA CYS A 378 -8.36 4.15 -3.99
C CYS A 378 -8.58 5.65 -3.77
N GLY A 379 -9.82 6.06 -3.53
CA GLY A 379 -10.20 7.44 -3.29
C GLY A 379 -11.71 7.64 -3.46
N PRO A 380 -12.19 8.90 -3.45
CA PRO A 380 -13.60 9.21 -3.69
C PRO A 380 -14.12 8.64 -5.03
N ASP A 381 -15.40 8.30 -5.13
CA ASP A 381 -15.98 7.67 -6.33
C ASP A 381 -15.72 8.45 -7.62
N GLY A 382 -15.77 9.78 -7.56
CA GLY A 382 -15.44 10.64 -8.69
C GLY A 382 -13.98 10.53 -9.14
N PHE A 383 -13.05 10.36 -8.19
CA PHE A 383 -11.63 10.12 -8.47
C PHE A 383 -11.44 8.76 -9.13
N VAL A 384 -11.98 7.69 -8.53
CA VAL A 384 -11.91 6.32 -9.10
C VAL A 384 -12.52 6.29 -10.51
N SER A 385 -13.72 6.86 -10.67
CA SER A 385 -14.45 6.88 -11.94
C SER A 385 -13.69 7.62 -13.04
N ALA A 386 -13.04 8.73 -12.73
CA ALA A 386 -12.28 9.52 -13.69
C ALA A 386 -11.07 8.75 -14.24
N TYR A 387 -10.35 8.01 -13.40
CA TYR A 387 -9.12 7.33 -13.82
C TYR A 387 -9.35 5.91 -14.35
N VAL A 388 -10.23 5.12 -13.74
CA VAL A 388 -10.40 3.70 -14.07
C VAL A 388 -11.86 3.27 -14.27
N GLY A 389 -12.81 4.21 -14.27
CA GLY A 389 -14.24 3.92 -14.35
C GLY A 389 -14.85 3.46 -13.01
N PRO A 390 -16.18 3.57 -12.86
CA PRO A 390 -16.86 3.31 -11.58
C PRO A 390 -16.83 1.83 -11.18
N LYS A 391 -16.92 1.56 -9.87
CA LYS A 391 -17.38 0.25 -9.36
C LYS A 391 -18.86 0.09 -9.72
N VAL A 392 -19.36 -1.15 -9.75
CA VAL A 392 -20.76 -1.43 -10.13
C VAL A 392 -21.45 -2.28 -9.08
N TRP A 393 -22.69 -1.94 -8.75
CA TRP A 393 -23.51 -2.76 -7.88
C TRP A 393 -24.19 -3.86 -8.71
N ALA A 394 -23.86 -5.13 -8.43
CA ALA A 394 -24.41 -6.28 -9.14
C ALA A 394 -24.50 -7.50 -8.22
N ASP A 395 -25.59 -8.27 -8.34
CA ASP A 395 -25.84 -9.48 -7.56
C ASP A 395 -25.75 -9.26 -6.03
N GLY A 396 -26.23 -8.10 -5.57
CA GLY A 396 -26.25 -7.73 -4.15
C GLY A 396 -24.90 -7.32 -3.55
N ALA A 397 -23.86 -7.15 -4.38
CA ALA A 397 -22.53 -6.73 -3.92
C ALA A 397 -21.94 -5.65 -4.83
N GLU A 398 -21.03 -4.85 -4.27
CA GLU A 398 -20.20 -3.95 -5.05
C GLU A 398 -19.08 -4.74 -5.76
N ARG A 399 -19.04 -4.66 -7.08
CA ARG A 399 -18.04 -5.29 -7.94
C ARG A 399 -17.09 -4.25 -8.51
N GLN A 400 -15.91 -4.69 -8.91
CA GLN A 400 -14.90 -3.84 -9.55
C GLN A 400 -15.43 -3.11 -10.80
N GLY A 401 -16.26 -3.76 -11.60
CA GLY A 401 -16.76 -3.21 -12.87
C GLY A 401 -15.68 -3.11 -13.95
N ARG A 402 -16.09 -2.69 -15.15
CA ARG A 402 -15.19 -2.51 -16.30
C ARG A 402 -14.16 -1.42 -16.06
N ILE A 403 -13.01 -1.54 -16.71
CA ILE A 403 -12.04 -0.44 -16.79
C ILE A 403 -12.61 0.65 -17.70
N GLY A 404 -12.69 1.87 -17.18
CA GLY A 404 -13.06 3.10 -17.87
C GLY A 404 -12.02 4.20 -17.65
N GLY A 405 -12.43 5.45 -17.87
CA GLY A 405 -11.63 6.63 -17.56
C GLY A 405 -10.33 6.74 -18.36
N VAL A 406 -9.35 7.44 -17.77
CA VAL A 406 -8.03 7.67 -18.37
C VAL A 406 -7.31 6.36 -18.71
N VAL A 407 -7.38 5.36 -17.84
CA VAL A 407 -6.67 4.08 -18.03
C VAL A 407 -7.24 3.29 -19.20
N ALA A 408 -8.57 3.28 -19.42
CA ALA A 408 -9.15 2.63 -20.59
C ALA A 408 -8.63 3.23 -21.91
N GLU A 409 -8.46 4.55 -21.97
CA GLU A 409 -7.88 5.22 -23.15
C GLU A 409 -6.39 4.88 -23.34
N LEU A 410 -5.64 4.74 -22.25
CA LEU A 410 -4.25 4.28 -22.30
C LEU A 410 -4.13 2.83 -22.78
N ILE A 411 -5.01 1.94 -22.31
CA ILE A 411 -5.07 0.54 -22.76
C ILE A 411 -5.40 0.47 -24.24
N LYS A 412 -6.39 1.22 -24.73
CA LYS A 412 -6.74 1.28 -26.17
C LYS A 412 -5.57 1.74 -27.02
N LYS A 413 -4.82 2.76 -26.55
CA LYS A 413 -3.67 3.31 -27.27
C LYS A 413 -2.47 2.36 -27.31
N ASN A 414 -2.23 1.61 -26.23
CA ASN A 414 -1.11 0.66 -26.18
C ASN A 414 -1.47 -0.63 -25.40
N PRO A 415 -2.20 -1.58 -26.02
CA PRO A 415 -2.64 -2.79 -25.33
C PRO A 415 -1.48 -3.67 -24.84
N GLN A 416 -0.37 -3.69 -25.56
CA GLN A 416 0.79 -4.52 -25.20
C GLN A 416 1.45 -4.05 -23.90
N MET A 417 1.50 -2.74 -23.66
CA MET A 417 2.03 -2.17 -22.41
C MET A 417 1.24 -2.64 -21.17
N TRP A 418 -0.07 -2.81 -21.31
CA TRP A 418 -0.97 -3.17 -20.21
C TRP A 418 -1.23 -4.66 -20.08
N LYS A 419 -0.72 -5.48 -21.01
CA LYS A 419 -0.93 -6.94 -21.03
C LYS A 419 -0.56 -7.61 -19.71
N ASP A 420 0.46 -7.10 -19.04
CA ASP A 420 0.99 -7.65 -17.78
C ASP A 420 0.54 -6.90 -16.53
N TRP A 421 -0.48 -6.06 -16.65
CA TRP A 421 -1.05 -5.30 -15.54
C TRP A 421 -2.48 -5.74 -15.22
N LEU A 422 -2.79 -5.82 -13.93
CA LEU A 422 -4.16 -5.87 -13.42
C LEU A 422 -4.52 -4.50 -12.86
N VAL A 423 -5.72 -4.02 -13.17
CA VAL A 423 -6.27 -2.77 -12.66
C VAL A 423 -7.28 -3.08 -11.56
N LEU A 424 -6.96 -2.71 -10.32
CA LEU A 424 -7.76 -2.93 -9.12
C LEU A 424 -8.28 -1.61 -8.53
N LYS A 425 -9.54 -1.60 -8.14
CA LYS A 425 -10.24 -0.51 -7.46
C LYS A 425 -10.39 -0.93 -6.00
N GLN A 426 -9.60 -0.32 -5.13
CA GLN A 426 -9.54 -0.64 -3.70
C GLN A 426 -10.46 0.24 -2.86
#